data_AF-A0A317GUU2-F1
#
_entry.id   AF-A0A317GUU2-F1
#
_cell.length_a   1.000
_cell.length_b   1.000
_cell.length_c   1.000
_cell.angle_alpha   90.00
_cell.angle_beta   90.00
_cell.angle_gamma   90.00
#
_symmetry.space_group_name_H-M   'P 1'
#
loop_
_entity.id
_entity.type
_entity.pdbx_description
1 polymer ?
#
loop_
_entity_poly.entity_id
_entity_poly.type
_entity_poly.pdbx_seq_one_letter_code
_entity_poly.pdbx_strand_id
1 'polypeptide(L)'
;MARFQTYFTSLLALSMFACTGHHDVATVSSSISANLAASAAGTYTGHYSKGMMTLVINYISGNIASGYDIHKGLRRNLNGQVEQNSTKLTFVLKEPGGNPYDGTFFLTYDSATEKIIGKWVPTDSTKAHEGIVNLARMGTTNENDDLGEFLGNLGRLYFGEEGVCTLEYYPSKDENAQLITVKGSYEQIGDTVQIDWQRNDHTPALNMKLIRTKAVEETDSTSSTPRKLVGKGVEFEENNAG
;
A
#
# COMPACT_ATOMS: atom_id res chain seq x y z
N MET A 1 7.51 -89.55 42.32
CA MET A 1 8.34 -89.40 41.11
C MET A 1 8.25 -87.94 40.68
N ALA A 2 9.13 -87.03 41.10
CA ALA A 2 10.49 -86.78 40.56
C ALA A 2 10.39 -86.51 39.03
N ARG A 3 10.70 -85.34 38.44
CA ARG A 3 11.93 -84.53 38.53
C ARG A 3 11.81 -83.16 37.78
N PHE A 4 12.44 -82.12 38.34
CA PHE A 4 13.42 -81.15 37.77
C PHE A 4 13.06 -80.31 36.51
N GLN A 5 13.02 -78.97 36.61
CA GLN A 5 14.11 -77.96 36.37
C GLN A 5 14.20 -77.58 34.87
N THR A 6 14.12 -76.30 34.45
CA THR A 6 15.28 -75.37 34.36
C THR A 6 14.80 -73.96 33.95
N TYR A 7 15.47 -72.94 34.50
CA TYR A 7 15.34 -71.50 34.25
C TYR A 7 15.88 -71.09 32.88
N PHE A 8 15.32 -70.02 32.28
CA PHE A 8 16.11 -69.13 31.41
C PHE A 8 15.61 -67.68 31.54
N THR A 9 16.29 -66.93 32.39
CA THR A 9 16.32 -65.47 32.45
C THR A 9 17.10 -64.92 31.27
N SER A 10 16.48 -64.07 30.45
CA SER A 10 17.19 -63.18 29.53
C SER A 10 16.85 -61.74 29.88
N LEU A 11 17.78 -61.14 30.62
CA LEU A 11 17.84 -59.73 30.97
C LEU A 11 18.46 -58.98 29.77
N LEU A 12 17.64 -58.30 28.97
CA LEU A 12 18.12 -57.42 27.90
C LEU A 12 18.34 -56.02 28.48
N ALA A 13 19.60 -55.71 28.80
CA ALA A 13 20.02 -54.36 29.18
C ALA A 13 20.08 -53.48 27.91
N LEU A 14 19.08 -52.62 27.73
CA LEU A 14 19.10 -51.57 26.71
C LEU A 14 19.70 -50.30 27.33
N SER A 15 20.99 -50.08 27.09
CA SER A 15 21.69 -48.84 27.43
C SER A 15 21.25 -47.72 26.48
N MET A 16 20.32 -46.86 26.93
CA MET A 16 20.03 -45.61 26.24
C MET A 16 21.12 -44.58 26.60
N PHE A 17 21.98 -44.29 25.62
CA PHE A 17 22.84 -43.10 25.64
C PHE A 17 21.95 -41.86 25.46
N ALA A 18 21.68 -41.17 26.57
CA ALA A 18 21.13 -39.81 26.53
C ALA A 18 22.26 -38.84 26.18
N CYS A 19 22.44 -38.55 24.88
CA CYS A 19 23.18 -37.36 24.45
C CYS A 19 22.34 -36.13 24.80
N THR A 20 22.63 -35.50 25.93
CA THR A 20 22.17 -34.14 26.24
C THR A 20 22.98 -33.16 25.40
N GLY A 21 22.67 -33.08 24.11
CA GLY A 21 23.04 -31.95 23.28
C GLY A 21 22.17 -30.77 23.68
N HIS A 22 22.66 -29.93 24.58
CA HIS A 22 22.16 -28.57 24.74
C HIS A 22 22.47 -27.85 23.42
N HIS A 23 21.52 -27.92 22.48
CA HIS A 23 21.49 -26.98 21.38
C HIS A 23 21.04 -25.66 21.98
N ASP A 24 22.03 -24.84 22.34
CA ASP A 24 21.80 -23.40 22.48
C ASP A 24 21.29 -22.93 21.12
N VAL A 25 19.95 -22.84 21.00
CA VAL A 25 19.31 -22.13 19.90
C VAL A 25 19.69 -20.68 20.12
N ALA A 26 20.78 -20.26 19.50
CA ALA A 26 21.19 -18.87 19.44
C ALA A 26 19.99 -18.09 18.90
N THR A 27 19.28 -17.42 19.80
CA THR A 27 18.24 -16.46 19.44
C THR A 27 19.00 -15.28 18.89
N VAL A 28 19.28 -15.30 17.59
CA VAL A 28 19.82 -14.15 16.87
C VAL A 28 18.69 -13.13 16.86
N SER A 29 18.59 -12.35 17.94
CA SER A 29 17.89 -11.08 17.92
C SER A 29 18.74 -10.14 17.07
N SER A 30 18.64 -10.28 15.75
CA SER A 30 19.15 -9.28 14.81
C SER A 30 18.29 -8.04 14.98
N SER A 31 18.65 -7.21 15.96
CA SER A 31 18.01 -5.91 16.17
C SER A 31 18.18 -5.10 14.90
N ILE A 32 17.07 -4.68 14.30
CA ILE A 32 17.10 -3.76 13.17
C ILE A 32 17.82 -2.48 13.59
N SER A 33 18.78 -2.03 12.80
CA SER A 33 19.48 -0.78 13.10
C SER A 33 18.49 0.40 13.06
N ALA A 34 18.55 1.26 14.08
CA ALA A 34 17.61 2.38 14.21
C ALA A 34 17.63 3.31 12.98
N ASN A 35 18.81 3.53 12.38
CA ASN A 35 18.95 4.36 11.18
C ASN A 35 18.24 3.73 9.97
N LEU A 36 18.36 2.41 9.77
CA LEU A 36 17.70 1.72 8.68
C LEU A 36 16.19 1.62 8.89
N ALA A 37 15.74 1.45 10.14
CA ALA A 37 14.32 1.51 10.50
C ALA A 37 13.74 2.91 10.20
N ALA A 38 14.44 3.97 10.61
CA ALA A 38 14.03 5.34 10.33
C ALA A 38 14.02 5.64 8.82
N SER A 39 15.02 5.14 8.07
CA SER A 39 15.08 5.34 6.61
C SER A 39 14.02 4.55 5.85
N ALA A 40 13.41 3.53 6.45
CA ALA A 40 12.34 2.75 5.84
C ALA A 40 10.93 3.25 6.20
N ALA A 41 10.79 4.08 7.24
CA ALA A 41 9.53 4.73 7.56
C ALA A 41 9.20 5.82 6.51
N GLY A 42 7.94 5.91 6.12
CA GLY A 42 7.46 6.92 5.18
C GLY A 42 6.49 6.37 4.12
N THR A 43 6.22 7.21 3.14
CA THR A 43 5.21 6.99 2.10
C THR A 43 5.88 6.54 0.81
N TYR A 44 5.35 5.49 0.20
CA TYR A 44 5.82 4.90 -1.03
C TYR A 44 4.66 4.78 -2.00
N THR A 45 4.85 5.19 -3.25
CA THR A 45 3.82 5.09 -4.30
C THR A 45 4.37 4.40 -5.53
N GLY A 46 3.49 3.80 -6.31
CA GLY A 46 3.84 3.21 -7.59
C GLY A 46 2.90 2.08 -7.99
N HIS A 47 3.45 1.18 -8.79
CA HIS A 47 2.67 0.14 -9.45
C HIS A 47 2.36 -1.04 -8.52
N TYR A 48 1.07 -1.37 -8.48
CA TYR A 48 0.52 -2.58 -7.92
C TYR A 48 -0.34 -3.30 -8.97
N SER A 49 0.14 -4.43 -9.48
CA SER A 49 -0.56 -5.22 -10.51
C SER A 49 -1.04 -4.38 -11.71
N LYS A 50 -2.34 -4.03 -11.74
CA LYS A 50 -3.00 -3.24 -12.80
C LYS A 50 -3.41 -1.84 -12.34
N GLY A 51 -2.78 -1.29 -11.31
CA GLY A 51 -3.10 0.04 -10.80
C GLY A 51 -2.03 0.65 -9.91
N MET A 52 -2.38 1.78 -9.32
CA MET A 52 -1.60 2.55 -8.36
C MET A 52 -1.94 2.16 -6.93
N MET A 53 -0.91 2.14 -6.10
CA MET A 53 -1.04 1.92 -4.67
C MET A 53 -0.05 2.79 -3.91
N THR A 54 -0.51 3.29 -2.78
CA THR A 54 0.34 3.94 -1.79
C THR A 54 0.53 2.98 -0.62
N LEU A 55 1.76 2.84 -0.14
CA LEU A 55 2.11 2.13 1.08
C LEU A 55 2.75 3.11 2.05
N VAL A 56 2.21 3.21 3.26
CA VAL A 56 2.76 4.05 4.32
C VAL A 56 3.27 3.14 5.43
N ILE A 57 4.57 3.23 5.72
CA ILE A 57 5.20 2.59 6.87
C ILE A 57 5.31 3.62 7.98
N ASN A 58 4.41 3.54 8.97
CA ASN A 58 4.33 4.53 10.05
C ASN A 58 5.44 4.36 11.08
N TYR A 59 5.69 3.11 11.50
CA TYR A 59 6.71 2.84 12.49
C TYR A 59 7.28 1.43 12.35
N ILE A 60 8.55 1.30 12.75
CA ILE A 60 9.27 0.04 12.93
C ILE A 60 9.84 0.05 14.35
N SER A 61 9.54 -0.99 15.13
CA SER A 61 10.04 -1.15 16.50
C SER A 61 10.43 -2.59 16.75
N GLY A 62 11.71 -2.84 16.99
CA GLY A 62 12.24 -4.20 17.06
C GLY A 62 12.05 -4.91 15.72
N ASN A 63 11.34 -6.04 15.74
CA ASN A 63 10.93 -6.82 14.56
C ASN A 63 9.49 -6.53 14.11
N ILE A 64 8.81 -5.54 14.70
CA ILE A 64 7.43 -5.20 14.39
C ILE A 64 7.40 -4.00 13.46
N ALA A 65 6.58 -4.08 12.41
CA ALA A 65 6.27 -2.96 11.53
C ALA A 65 4.76 -2.76 11.41
N SER A 66 4.35 -1.50 11.29
CA SER A 66 2.94 -1.14 11.08
C SER A 66 2.81 0.06 10.18
N GLY A 67 1.66 0.13 9.52
CA GLY A 67 1.41 1.05 8.44
C GLY A 67 -0.01 0.91 7.91
N TYR A 68 -0.19 1.30 6.65
CA TYR A 68 -1.38 1.03 5.87
C TYR A 68 -1.06 1.08 4.39
N ASP A 69 -1.87 0.42 3.58
CA ASP A 69 -1.92 0.65 2.15
C ASP A 69 -3.16 1.47 1.77
N ILE A 70 -3.09 2.10 0.60
CA ILE A 70 -4.21 2.73 -0.08
C ILE A 70 -4.22 2.25 -1.52
N HIS A 71 -5.31 1.61 -1.93
CA HIS A 71 -5.53 1.18 -3.30
C HIS A 71 -6.92 1.64 -3.74
N LYS A 72 -6.98 2.41 -4.84
CA LYS A 72 -8.22 3.04 -5.33
C LYS A 72 -8.90 3.92 -4.29
N GLY A 73 -8.10 4.62 -3.49
CA GLY A 73 -8.55 5.46 -2.37
C GLY A 73 -9.13 4.70 -1.17
N LEU A 74 -9.08 3.37 -1.17
CA LEU A 74 -9.50 2.52 -0.05
C LEU A 74 -8.29 2.19 0.81
N ARG A 75 -8.33 2.60 2.08
CA ARG A 75 -7.25 2.38 3.04
C ARG A 75 -7.45 1.09 3.82
N ARG A 76 -6.37 0.31 4.00
CA ARG A 76 -6.37 -0.89 4.86
C ARG A 76 -5.16 -0.88 5.79
N ASN A 77 -5.40 -1.10 7.08
CA ASN A 77 -4.35 -1.07 8.09
C ASN A 77 -3.46 -2.30 7.97
N LEU A 78 -2.16 -2.10 8.14
CA LEU A 78 -1.14 -3.13 8.05
C LEU A 78 -0.41 -3.30 9.37
N ASN A 79 -0.18 -4.55 9.73
CA ASN A 79 0.69 -4.93 10.84
C ASN A 79 1.47 -6.19 10.47
N GLY A 80 2.67 -6.33 10.99
CA GLY A 80 3.44 -7.54 10.75
C GLY A 80 4.87 -7.46 11.22
N GLN A 81 5.71 -8.25 10.57
CA GLN A 81 7.09 -8.46 10.96
C GLN A 81 8.05 -7.83 9.95
N VAL A 82 9.22 -7.46 10.43
CA VAL A 82 10.33 -6.96 9.63
C VAL A 82 11.63 -7.58 10.10
N GLU A 83 12.49 -7.91 9.13
CA GLU A 83 13.82 -8.46 9.36
C GLU A 83 14.85 -7.66 8.57
N GLN A 84 16.04 -7.48 9.14
CA GLN A 84 17.16 -6.84 8.45
C GLN A 84 18.05 -7.90 7.77
N ASN A 85 18.33 -7.70 6.48
CA ASN A 85 19.31 -8.45 5.72
C ASN A 85 20.32 -7.48 5.09
N SER A 86 21.47 -7.31 5.75
CA SER A 86 22.49 -6.32 5.37
C SER A 86 21.90 -4.90 5.30
N THR A 87 21.83 -4.30 4.10
CA THR A 87 21.26 -2.96 3.84
C THR A 87 19.79 -2.98 3.45
N LYS A 88 19.14 -4.15 3.50
CA LYS A 88 17.74 -4.32 3.10
C LYS A 88 16.88 -4.69 4.30
N LEU A 89 15.61 -4.30 4.23
CA LEU A 89 14.59 -4.78 5.15
C LEU A 89 13.59 -5.63 4.39
N THR A 90 13.27 -6.80 4.93
CA THR A 90 12.20 -7.66 4.42
C THR A 90 11.01 -7.59 5.34
N PHE A 91 9.84 -7.28 4.79
CA PHE A 91 8.59 -7.16 5.54
C PHE A 91 7.62 -8.27 5.18
N VAL A 92 6.87 -8.72 6.20
CA VAL A 92 5.66 -9.51 6.04
C VAL A 92 4.54 -8.74 6.72
N LEU A 93 3.73 -8.01 5.95
CA LEU A 93 2.67 -7.14 6.46
C LEU A 93 1.30 -7.69 6.09
N LYS A 94 0.41 -7.82 7.07
CA LYS A 94 -0.90 -8.43 6.91
C LYS A 94 -2.02 -7.39 7.08
N GLU A 95 -2.99 -7.47 6.19
CA GLU A 95 -4.27 -6.76 6.31
C GLU A 95 -5.19 -7.47 7.32
N PRO A 96 -6.23 -6.83 7.87
CA PRO A 96 -6.98 -7.36 9.02
C PRO A 96 -7.65 -8.73 8.81
N GLY A 97 -7.90 -9.15 7.56
CA GLY A 97 -8.48 -10.45 7.20
C GLY A 97 -10.00 -10.52 7.28
N GLY A 98 -10.68 -9.39 7.44
CA GLY A 98 -12.14 -9.28 7.50
C GLY A 98 -12.81 -9.01 6.14
N ASN A 99 -12.04 -8.81 5.07
CA ASN A 99 -12.52 -8.56 3.72
C ASN A 99 -12.02 -9.66 2.77
N PRO A 100 -12.83 -10.14 1.80
CA PRO A 100 -12.41 -11.14 0.81
C PRO A 100 -11.25 -10.70 -0.09
N TYR A 101 -10.98 -9.39 -0.14
CA TYR A 101 -9.86 -8.78 -0.85
C TYR A 101 -8.69 -8.42 0.08
N ASP A 102 -8.65 -8.97 1.31
CA ASP A 102 -7.49 -8.88 2.20
C ASP A 102 -6.41 -9.91 1.83
N GLY A 103 -5.16 -9.59 2.15
CA GLY A 103 -4.01 -10.42 1.90
C GLY A 103 -2.80 -10.09 2.78
N THR A 104 -1.64 -10.50 2.29
CA THR A 104 -0.35 -10.31 2.95
C THR A 104 0.67 -9.83 1.94
N PHE A 105 1.34 -8.74 2.29
CA PHE A 105 2.46 -8.20 1.56
C PHE A 105 3.76 -8.87 2.00
N PHE A 106 4.55 -9.30 1.02
CA PHE A 106 5.92 -9.78 1.17
C PHE A 106 6.83 -8.81 0.42
N LEU A 107 7.51 -7.94 1.16
CA LEU A 107 8.17 -6.76 0.61
C LEU A 107 9.66 -6.75 0.95
N THR A 108 10.45 -6.12 0.09
CA THR A 108 11.85 -5.80 0.33
C THR A 108 12.06 -4.31 0.09
N TYR A 109 12.49 -3.60 1.14
CA TYR A 109 12.99 -2.24 1.04
C TYR A 109 14.50 -2.26 0.81
N ASP A 110 14.95 -1.46 -0.15
CA ASP A 110 16.37 -1.26 -0.46
C ASP A 110 16.77 0.18 -0.15
N SER A 111 17.59 0.39 0.89
CA SER A 111 17.96 1.72 1.35
C SER A 111 18.80 2.51 0.37
N ALA A 112 19.48 1.86 -0.57
CA ALA A 112 20.30 2.55 -1.56
C ALA A 112 19.46 3.18 -2.67
N THR A 113 18.27 2.62 -2.93
CA THR A 113 17.37 3.09 -4.00
C THR A 113 16.08 3.71 -3.48
N GLU A 114 15.82 3.57 -2.18
CA GLU A 114 14.58 3.95 -1.51
C GLU A 114 13.33 3.35 -2.16
N LYS A 115 13.45 2.11 -2.65
CA LYS A 115 12.36 1.38 -3.30
C LYS A 115 11.87 0.24 -2.44
N ILE A 116 10.58 -0.06 -2.60
CA ILE A 116 9.94 -1.26 -2.09
C ILE A 116 9.49 -2.11 -3.27
N ILE A 117 10.00 -3.34 -3.32
CA ILE A 117 9.56 -4.34 -4.30
C ILE A 117 9.02 -5.56 -3.59
N GLY A 118 8.15 -6.31 -4.25
CA GLY A 118 7.67 -7.57 -3.70
C GLY A 118 6.35 -7.99 -4.29
N LYS A 119 5.53 -8.60 -3.45
CA LYS A 119 4.21 -9.10 -3.86
C LYS A 119 3.19 -8.99 -2.75
N TRP A 120 1.93 -8.96 -3.15
CA TRP A 120 0.78 -9.15 -2.28
C TRP A 120 0.12 -10.47 -2.62
N VAL A 121 -0.16 -11.28 -1.60
CA VAL A 121 -0.83 -12.58 -1.74
C VAL A 121 -2.20 -12.49 -1.09
N PRO A 122 -3.30 -12.75 -1.83
CA PRO A 122 -4.63 -12.73 -1.25
C PRO A 122 -4.81 -13.83 -0.20
N THR A 123 -5.61 -13.53 0.82
CA THR A 123 -6.07 -14.53 1.80
C THR A 123 -7.01 -15.53 1.12
N ASP A 124 -7.86 -15.05 0.20
CA ASP A 124 -8.75 -15.85 -0.63
C ASP A 124 -8.38 -15.71 -2.11
N SER A 125 -7.64 -16.70 -2.62
CA SER A 125 -7.19 -16.75 -4.02
C SER A 125 -8.31 -16.99 -5.03
N THR A 126 -9.54 -17.27 -4.58
CA THR A 126 -10.72 -17.36 -5.46
C THR A 126 -11.34 -16.00 -5.76
N LYS A 127 -11.03 -14.97 -4.95
CA LYS A 127 -11.58 -13.62 -5.04
C LYS A 127 -10.62 -12.61 -5.64
N ALA A 128 -9.32 -12.82 -5.43
CA ALA A 128 -8.26 -12.00 -5.95
C ALA A 128 -7.07 -12.84 -6.39
N HIS A 129 -6.19 -12.24 -7.19
CA HIS A 129 -4.95 -12.87 -7.64
C HIS A 129 -3.75 -12.23 -6.96
N GLU A 130 -2.65 -12.97 -6.88
CA GLU A 130 -1.37 -12.42 -6.45
C GLU A 130 -1.01 -11.18 -7.28
N GLY A 131 -0.49 -10.17 -6.59
CA GLY A 131 -0.11 -8.91 -7.20
C GLY A 131 1.36 -8.58 -7.03
N ILE A 132 1.98 -8.01 -8.06
CA ILE A 132 3.36 -7.52 -8.01
C ILE A 132 3.37 -6.09 -7.48
N VAL A 133 4.30 -5.80 -6.57
CA VAL A 133 4.48 -4.50 -5.93
C VAL A 133 5.83 -3.90 -6.37
N ASN A 134 5.80 -2.68 -6.88
CA ASN A 134 6.99 -1.89 -7.21
C ASN A 134 6.73 -0.41 -6.91
N LEU A 135 7.24 0.04 -5.77
CA LEU A 135 6.99 1.36 -5.22
C LEU A 135 8.31 2.10 -5.05
N ALA A 136 8.28 3.41 -5.28
CA ALA A 136 9.35 4.33 -4.95
C ALA A 136 8.91 5.20 -3.78
N ARG A 137 9.86 5.62 -2.94
CA ARG A 137 9.61 6.61 -1.91
C ARG A 137 9.01 7.85 -2.56
N MET A 138 7.86 8.29 -2.04
CA MET A 138 7.29 9.57 -2.41
C MET A 138 8.26 10.63 -1.92
N GLY A 139 8.81 11.42 -2.85
CA GLY A 139 9.63 12.56 -2.47
C GLY A 139 8.83 13.54 -1.61
N THR A 140 9.51 14.44 -0.92
CA THR A 140 8.84 15.66 -0.42
C THR A 140 8.29 16.37 -1.65
N THR A 141 6.97 16.33 -1.85
CA THR A 141 6.30 17.10 -2.89
C THR A 141 6.81 18.53 -2.78
N ASN A 142 7.30 19.10 -3.89
CA ASN A 142 7.51 20.53 -3.92
C ASN A 142 6.15 21.17 -3.61
N GLU A 143 6.12 22.22 -2.79
CA GLU A 143 4.89 22.90 -2.36
C GLU A 143 3.99 23.36 -3.55
N ASN A 144 4.52 23.34 -4.78
CA ASN A 144 3.84 23.69 -6.02
C ASN A 144 3.07 22.54 -6.72
N ASP A 145 3.10 21.30 -6.19
CA ASP A 145 2.42 20.13 -6.79
C ASP A 145 1.10 19.75 -6.10
N ASP A 146 0.57 20.60 -5.22
CA ASP A 146 -0.82 20.42 -4.77
C ASP A 146 -1.77 20.76 -5.92
N LEU A 147 -2.55 19.75 -6.33
CA LEU A 147 -3.58 19.89 -7.34
C LEU A 147 -4.82 20.59 -6.77
N GLY A 148 -5.08 20.49 -5.46
CA GLY A 148 -6.21 21.14 -4.82
C GLY A 148 -7.57 20.63 -5.33
N GLU A 149 -8.51 21.56 -5.50
CA GLU A 149 -9.89 21.30 -5.90
C GLU A 149 -10.17 21.72 -7.35
N PHE A 150 -10.90 20.88 -8.08
CA PHE A 150 -11.42 21.19 -9.40
C PHE A 150 -12.92 20.94 -9.50
N LEU A 151 -13.63 21.75 -10.28
CA LEU A 151 -15.05 21.62 -10.59
C LEU A 151 -15.24 21.27 -12.07
N GLY A 152 -16.05 20.27 -12.36
CA GLY A 152 -16.18 19.77 -13.73
C GLY A 152 -17.50 19.10 -14.02
N ASN A 153 -17.59 18.55 -15.23
CA ASN A 153 -18.82 17.91 -15.73
C ASN A 153 -19.20 16.64 -14.96
N LEU A 154 -18.27 16.04 -14.22
CA LEU A 154 -18.54 14.89 -13.34
C LEU A 154 -18.82 15.27 -11.89
N GLY A 155 -18.73 16.55 -11.52
CA GLY A 155 -18.86 17.01 -10.14
C GLY A 155 -17.57 17.67 -9.65
N ARG A 156 -17.33 17.58 -8.35
CA ARG A 156 -16.20 18.20 -7.68
C ARG A 156 -15.11 17.18 -7.38
N LEU A 157 -13.90 17.46 -7.85
CA LEU A 157 -12.73 16.60 -7.73
C LEU A 157 -11.73 17.22 -6.76
N TYR A 158 -11.37 16.47 -5.73
CA TYR A 158 -10.40 16.85 -4.72
C TYR A 158 -9.19 15.94 -4.79
N PHE A 159 -8.00 16.53 -4.79
CA PHE A 159 -6.75 15.81 -4.59
C PHE A 159 -6.30 16.03 -3.15
N GLY A 160 -6.10 14.93 -2.43
CA GLY A 160 -5.59 14.92 -1.07
C GLY A 160 -4.17 14.36 -1.01
N GLU A 161 -3.67 14.27 0.21
CA GLU A 161 -2.35 13.72 0.48
C GLU A 161 -2.24 12.23 0.08
N GLU A 162 -1.00 11.74 0.02
CA GLU A 162 -0.69 10.31 -0.13
C GLU A 162 -1.25 9.68 -1.42
N GLY A 163 -1.47 10.50 -2.46
CA GLY A 163 -1.97 10.02 -3.75
C GLY A 163 -3.45 9.61 -3.68
N VAL A 164 -4.26 10.22 -2.81
CA VAL A 164 -5.71 9.97 -2.73
C VAL A 164 -6.49 11.10 -3.39
N CYS A 165 -7.52 10.77 -4.15
CA CYS A 165 -8.47 11.76 -4.66
C CYS A 165 -9.91 11.34 -4.39
N THR A 166 -10.80 12.33 -4.39
CA THR A 166 -12.23 12.15 -4.14
C THR A 166 -13.04 12.90 -5.18
N LEU A 167 -14.01 12.23 -5.79
CA LEU A 167 -15.02 12.82 -6.67
C LEU A 167 -16.36 12.86 -5.93
N GLU A 168 -16.93 14.04 -5.79
CA GLU A 168 -18.21 14.28 -5.15
C GLU A 168 -19.23 14.83 -6.14
N TYR A 169 -20.44 14.24 -6.15
CA TYR A 169 -21.51 14.68 -7.04
C TYR A 169 -22.89 14.30 -6.49
N TYR A 170 -23.91 15.04 -6.93
CA TYR A 170 -25.31 14.68 -6.71
C TYR A 170 -25.83 13.94 -7.94
N PRO A 171 -26.44 12.74 -7.78
CA PRO A 171 -26.91 11.93 -8.92
C PRO A 171 -28.12 12.53 -9.64
N SER A 172 -28.82 13.46 -9.00
CA SER A 172 -29.95 14.19 -9.59
C SER A 172 -29.99 15.62 -9.05
N LYS A 173 -30.83 16.46 -9.66
CA LYS A 173 -31.07 17.84 -9.22
C LYS A 173 -32.17 17.95 -8.13
N ASP A 174 -32.66 16.83 -7.62
CA ASP A 174 -33.61 16.82 -6.50
C ASP A 174 -32.95 17.41 -5.26
N GLU A 175 -33.67 18.26 -4.53
CA GLU A 175 -33.21 18.86 -3.26
C GLU A 175 -32.93 17.79 -2.19
N ASN A 176 -33.53 16.60 -2.32
CA ASN A 176 -33.30 15.45 -1.44
C ASN A 176 -32.20 14.50 -1.94
N ALA A 177 -31.55 14.81 -3.06
CA ALA A 177 -30.48 13.97 -3.58
C ALA A 177 -29.33 13.90 -2.58
N GLN A 178 -28.86 12.69 -2.28
CA GLN A 178 -27.71 12.50 -1.41
C GLN A 178 -26.41 12.70 -2.19
N LEU A 179 -25.45 13.36 -1.56
CA LEU A 179 -24.09 13.49 -2.08
C LEU A 179 -23.46 12.10 -2.18
N ILE A 180 -22.94 11.77 -3.37
CA ILE A 180 -22.18 10.55 -3.60
C ILE A 180 -20.70 10.89 -3.63
N THR A 181 -19.91 10.10 -2.90
CA THR A 181 -18.46 10.21 -2.81
C THR A 181 -17.79 8.99 -3.46
N VAL A 182 -16.98 9.21 -4.49
CA VAL A 182 -16.17 8.19 -5.16
C VAL A 182 -14.71 8.44 -4.86
N LYS A 183 -14.03 7.46 -4.26
CA LYS A 183 -12.60 7.56 -3.94
C LYS A 183 -11.73 7.00 -5.06
N GLY A 184 -10.54 7.53 -5.20
CA GLY A 184 -9.53 7.05 -6.14
C GLY A 184 -8.12 7.21 -5.57
N SER A 185 -7.19 6.50 -6.19
CA SER A 185 -5.75 6.75 -6.04
C SER A 185 -5.26 7.50 -7.28
N TYR A 186 -4.32 8.42 -7.13
CA TYR A 186 -3.78 9.18 -8.25
C TYR A 186 -2.25 9.26 -8.23
N GLU A 187 -1.69 9.48 -9.42
CA GLU A 187 -0.29 9.85 -9.62
C GLU A 187 -0.21 10.99 -10.63
N GLN A 188 0.69 11.94 -10.39
CA GLN A 188 0.99 13.01 -11.33
C GLN A 188 2.38 12.78 -11.94
N ILE A 189 2.45 12.73 -13.27
CA ILE A 189 3.69 12.63 -14.03
C ILE A 189 3.74 13.81 -15.01
N GLY A 190 4.50 14.84 -14.66
CA GLY A 190 4.51 16.11 -15.39
C GLY A 190 3.12 16.73 -15.38
N ASP A 191 2.55 16.93 -16.57
CA ASP A 191 1.19 17.45 -16.75
C ASP A 191 0.13 16.34 -16.84
N THR A 192 0.51 15.06 -16.71
CA THR A 192 -0.47 13.96 -16.71
C THR A 192 -0.87 13.63 -15.29
N VAL A 193 -2.18 13.55 -15.03
CA VAL A 193 -2.76 12.97 -13.82
C VAL A 193 -3.44 11.66 -14.19
N GLN A 194 -2.96 10.56 -13.63
CA GLN A 194 -3.61 9.26 -13.76
C GLN A 194 -4.38 8.96 -12.48
N ILE A 195 -5.63 8.53 -12.61
CA ILE A 195 -6.52 8.21 -11.48
C ILE A 195 -7.07 6.80 -11.64
N ASP A 196 -6.96 6.01 -10.57
CA ASP A 196 -7.58 4.70 -10.43
C ASP A 196 -8.73 4.79 -9.42
N TRP A 197 -9.95 4.74 -9.93
CA TRP A 197 -11.18 4.86 -9.14
C TRP A 197 -11.55 3.55 -8.47
N GLN A 198 -12.17 3.65 -7.29
CA GLN A 198 -12.97 2.57 -6.75
C GLN A 198 -14.12 2.24 -7.72
N ARG A 199 -14.67 1.02 -7.65
CA ARG A 199 -15.79 0.63 -8.52
C ARG A 199 -16.96 1.60 -8.38
N ASN A 200 -17.41 2.16 -9.50
CA ASN A 200 -18.53 3.09 -9.60
C ASN A 200 -19.06 3.11 -11.04
N ASP A 201 -20.28 3.63 -11.23
CA ASP A 201 -20.94 3.71 -12.55
C ASP A 201 -21.01 5.15 -13.10
N HIS A 202 -20.40 6.13 -12.42
CA HIS A 202 -20.47 7.55 -12.76
C HIS A 202 -19.28 8.02 -13.61
N THR A 203 -18.09 7.51 -13.31
CA THR A 203 -16.88 7.80 -14.09
C THR A 203 -16.89 7.02 -15.41
N PRO A 204 -16.42 7.61 -16.52
CA PRO A 204 -16.43 6.95 -17.83
C PRO A 204 -15.46 5.77 -17.93
N ALA A 205 -14.48 5.68 -17.02
CA ALA A 205 -13.53 4.59 -16.91
C ALA A 205 -12.98 4.53 -15.48
N LEU A 206 -12.70 3.31 -14.99
CA LEU A 206 -12.07 3.11 -13.68
C LEU A 206 -10.60 3.56 -13.67
N ASN A 207 -9.93 3.53 -14.81
CA ASN A 207 -8.61 4.12 -14.99
C ASN A 207 -8.77 5.35 -15.88
N MET A 208 -8.52 6.52 -15.32
CA MET A 208 -8.70 7.80 -15.98
C MET A 208 -7.35 8.48 -16.16
N LYS A 209 -7.17 9.12 -17.31
CA LYS A 209 -5.99 9.94 -17.61
C LYS A 209 -6.46 11.34 -17.96
N LEU A 210 -6.00 12.32 -17.19
CA LEU A 210 -6.27 13.74 -17.36
C LEU A 210 -4.97 14.46 -17.68
N ILE A 211 -5.02 15.50 -18.50
CA ILE A 211 -3.90 16.38 -18.82
C ILE A 211 -4.17 17.75 -18.22
N ARG A 212 -3.22 18.24 -17.43
CA ARG A 212 -3.23 19.56 -16.82
C ARG A 212 -2.86 20.62 -17.85
N THR A 213 -3.69 21.65 -18.00
CA THR A 213 -3.36 22.82 -18.80
C THR A 213 -2.48 23.78 -17.99
N LYS A 214 -1.56 24.46 -18.66
CA LYS A 214 -0.79 25.54 -18.02
C LYS A 214 -1.70 26.73 -17.76
N ALA A 215 -1.55 27.37 -16.60
CA ALA A 215 -2.12 28.69 -16.37
C ALA A 215 -1.48 29.66 -17.37
N VAL A 216 -2.28 30.43 -18.09
CA VAL A 216 -1.78 31.51 -18.93
C VAL A 216 -1.85 32.79 -18.10
N GLU A 217 -0.68 33.34 -17.78
CA GLU A 217 -0.55 34.69 -17.24
C GLU A 217 -0.79 35.68 -18.38
N GLU A 218 -1.85 36.48 -18.27
CA GLU A 218 -2.05 37.59 -19.21
C GLU A 218 -1.07 38.71 -18.88
N THR A 219 -0.32 39.15 -19.89
CA THR A 219 0.79 40.11 -19.79
C THR A 219 0.45 41.50 -19.24
N ASP A 220 -0.83 41.79 -18.95
CA ASP A 220 -1.28 43.12 -18.50
C ASP A 220 -2.47 43.11 -17.52
N SER A 221 -2.87 41.96 -16.97
CA SER A 221 -4.04 41.89 -16.07
C SER A 221 -3.76 41.05 -14.82
N THR A 222 -4.38 41.41 -13.69
CA THR A 222 -4.38 40.63 -12.43
C THR A 222 -5.21 39.34 -12.53
N SER A 223 -5.46 38.84 -13.74
CA SER A 223 -6.33 37.71 -14.04
C SER A 223 -5.51 36.59 -14.66
N SER A 224 -5.38 35.47 -13.94
CA SER A 224 -4.88 34.22 -14.51
C SER A 224 -6.06 33.36 -14.97
N THR A 225 -5.89 32.69 -16.10
CA THR A 225 -6.83 31.62 -16.48
C THR A 225 -6.66 30.43 -15.54
N PRO A 226 -7.76 29.89 -14.96
CA PRO A 226 -7.66 28.77 -14.03
C PRO A 226 -7.10 27.53 -14.74
N ARG A 227 -6.33 26.71 -14.01
CA ARG A 227 -5.82 25.45 -14.55
C ARG A 227 -7.00 24.52 -14.86
N LYS A 228 -6.85 23.66 -15.86
CA LYS A 228 -7.85 22.64 -16.20
C LYS A 228 -7.25 21.25 -16.18
N LEU A 229 -8.07 20.26 -15.91
CA LEU A 229 -7.78 18.84 -16.10
C LEU A 229 -8.69 18.28 -17.18
N VAL A 230 -8.11 17.88 -18.32
CA VAL A 230 -8.87 17.44 -19.50
C VAL A 230 -8.53 16.01 -19.87
N GLY A 231 -9.56 15.19 -20.11
CA GLY A 231 -9.43 13.81 -20.55
C GLY A 231 -10.61 13.39 -21.42
N LYS A 232 -10.72 12.09 -21.71
CA LYS A 232 -11.72 11.51 -22.63
C LYS A 232 -13.17 11.84 -22.20
N GLY A 233 -13.71 12.97 -22.69
CA GLY A 233 -15.05 13.46 -22.36
C GLY A 233 -15.19 14.02 -20.94
N VAL A 234 -14.08 14.33 -20.28
CA VAL A 234 -14.04 14.83 -18.90
C VAL A 234 -13.23 16.12 -18.88
N GLU A 235 -13.79 17.14 -18.24
CA GLU A 235 -13.11 18.41 -18.02
C GLU A 235 -13.43 18.89 -16.60
N PHE A 236 -12.39 19.27 -15.88
CA PHE A 236 -12.50 20.03 -14.64
C PHE A 236 -11.68 21.31 -14.72
N GLU A 237 -12.15 22.35 -14.05
CA GLU A 237 -11.53 23.66 -13.92
C GLU A 237 -11.20 23.92 -12.45
N GLU A 238 -10.00 24.45 -12.19
CA GLU A 238 -9.49 24.70 -10.86
C GLU A 238 -10.40 25.67 -10.09
N ASN A 239 -10.79 25.28 -8.88
CA ASN A 239 -11.62 26.11 -8.04
C ASN A 239 -10.73 27.01 -7.16
N ASN A 240 -10.48 28.24 -7.62
CA ASN A 240 -9.68 29.24 -6.89
C ASN A 240 -10.45 29.94 -5.75
N ALA A 241 -11.55 29.37 -5.26
CA ALA A 241 -12.29 29.93 -4.13
C ALA A 241 -11.46 29.81 -2.85
N GLY A 242 -10.71 30.88 -2.53
CA GLY A 242 -9.99 31.07 -1.26
C GLY A 242 -10.89 31.44 -0.10
#